data_AF-A0A3M2FRV0-F1
#
_entry.id   AF-A0A3M2FRV0-F1
#
_cell.length_a   1.000
_cell.length_b   1.000
_cell.length_c   1.000
_cell.angle_alpha   90.00
_cell.angle_beta   90.00
_cell.angle_gamma   90.00
#
_symmetry.space_group_name_H-M   'P 1'
#
loop_
_entity.id
_entity.type
_entity.pdbx_description
1 polymer ?
#
loop_
_entity_poly.entity_id
_entity_poly.type
_entity_poly.pdbx_seq_one_letter_code
_entity_poly.pdbx_strand_id
1 'polypeptide(L)'
;GSGADTVALDALAPGMTLPDPVGSYVRGHAVDARDPDHPVVPLVDVALALGARPVDTGPGDVEVGGRRVWLDGGPVTPFDPVETGDAGVLPAVHLTAGSLQPLQVRSPAADLAPDQLAAVSHRGGPARIIAPAGSGKTRVLTERARHLVRDQGLDPGVVCLVAFNVRARDEMAERTRDCPGLGVRTLNSLSLAIASGTGPFATPPTGPVRTIEERQVRERLARLVPSRRRVAMSDPFAAWIDALRSCRLGLRSPDDVEADFGGEVRELGEVLAAYRAGLRADGVVDFDEQVIRAIEVLVTDPDCRAAARRACGVLLVDEFQDLTPAHLLLIRLLAGPAGEVFAVGDDDQTIYGYTGASPEWLIDFDRWFPGATGHALHVNYRCPAPIVAAANRLLARNRRRLPKRIEPAPRPSSDGVGEPHESVGSLVVSTTADPVGDLVARVRDLLEDGVAPDEVAVLTRVNATLLAPYLALDAAGVPTDTPLGPEFLRRTGVEAARAWLYLAFGNDGYLDPGALGIAVRRPPRGLHPRLVDWVCENTSLAALERLADRLREPRDAERVR
;
A
#
# COMPACT_ATOMS: atom_id res chain seq x y z
N GLY A 1 14.69 29.61 25.24
CA GLY A 1 13.92 29.49 26.49
C GLY A 1 13.62 28.03 26.69
N SER A 2 14.48 27.33 27.42
CA SER A 2 14.51 25.87 27.51
C SER A 2 14.34 25.45 28.97
N GLY A 3 13.13 25.04 29.34
CA GLY A 3 12.94 24.12 30.45
C GLY A 3 13.23 22.71 29.91
N ALA A 4 14.49 22.41 29.64
CA ALA A 4 14.91 21.03 29.52
C ALA A 4 15.07 20.53 30.95
N ASP A 5 14.30 19.51 31.33
CA ASP A 5 14.54 18.77 32.58
C ASP A 5 15.93 18.12 32.48
N THR A 6 16.95 18.86 32.87
CA THR A 6 18.31 18.37 33.03
C THR A 6 18.32 17.44 34.22
N VAL A 7 18.28 16.13 33.97
CA VAL A 7 18.64 15.13 34.97
C VAL A 7 20.13 15.32 35.25
N ALA A 8 20.46 15.69 36.48
CA ALA A 8 21.85 15.75 36.94
C ALA A 8 22.50 14.37 36.74
N LEU A 9 23.67 14.32 36.11
CA LEU A 9 24.38 13.06 35.79
C LEU A 9 24.63 12.22 37.05
N ASP A 10 24.84 12.90 38.16
CA ASP A 10 25.02 12.44 39.53
C ASP A 10 23.76 11.82 40.16
N ALA A 11 22.59 11.92 39.52
CA ALA A 11 21.36 11.24 39.92
C ALA A 11 21.19 9.85 39.28
N LEU A 12 22.06 9.45 38.35
CA LEU A 12 22.00 8.15 37.67
C LEU A 12 22.72 7.09 38.53
N ALA A 13 21.95 6.31 39.31
CA ALA A 13 22.47 5.20 40.11
C ALA A 13 22.43 3.86 39.35
N PRO A 14 23.33 2.90 39.64
CA PRO A 14 23.22 1.53 39.14
C PRO A 14 21.86 0.91 39.48
N GLY A 15 21.16 0.38 38.47
CA GLY A 15 19.83 -0.23 38.65
C GLY A 15 18.64 0.73 38.53
N MET A 16 18.86 2.00 38.19
CA MET A 16 17.76 2.94 37.94
C MET A 16 17.00 2.59 36.65
N THR A 17 15.66 2.64 36.69
CA THR A 17 14.83 2.47 35.50
C THR A 17 14.54 3.84 34.89
N LEU A 18 15.07 4.09 33.68
CA LEU A 18 14.82 5.33 32.95
C LEU A 18 13.46 5.26 32.24
N PRO A 19 12.69 6.36 32.15
CA PRO A 19 11.52 6.44 31.27
C PRO A 19 11.92 6.12 29.82
N ASP A 20 11.08 5.40 29.07
CA ASP A 20 11.38 4.91 27.71
C ASP A 20 11.98 5.94 26.72
N PRO A 21 11.53 7.22 26.69
CA PRO A 21 12.15 8.21 25.82
C PRO A 21 13.62 8.43 26.20
N VAL A 22 13.91 8.63 27.50
CA VAL A 22 15.25 8.86 28.04
C VAL A 22 16.11 7.61 27.90
N GLY A 23 15.54 6.41 28.13
CA GLY A 23 16.24 5.14 27.94
C GLY A 23 16.68 4.89 26.49
N SER A 24 15.91 5.38 25.50
CA SER A 24 16.28 5.28 24.08
C SER A 24 17.43 6.23 23.70
N TYR A 25 17.41 7.48 24.18
CA TYR A 25 18.50 8.44 23.99
C TYR A 25 19.78 8.01 24.70
N VAL A 26 19.66 7.45 25.91
CA VAL A 26 20.81 6.96 26.69
C VAL A 26 21.45 5.74 26.03
N ARG A 27 20.70 4.81 25.41
CA ARG A 27 21.28 3.64 24.73
C ARG A 27 22.05 3.98 23.44
N GLY A 28 21.69 5.06 22.74
CA GLY A 28 22.37 5.48 21.52
C GLY A 28 23.81 5.95 21.76
N HIS A 29 24.03 6.64 22.88
CA HIS A 29 25.35 7.15 23.29
C HIS A 29 25.82 6.52 24.62
N ALA A 30 25.33 5.32 24.95
CA ALA A 30 25.57 4.70 26.24
C ALA A 30 27.04 4.39 26.44
N VAL A 31 27.62 4.97 27.48
CA VAL A 31 28.83 4.47 28.11
C VAL A 31 28.40 3.42 29.13
N ASP A 32 28.75 2.16 28.92
CA ASP A 32 28.69 1.13 29.94
C ASP A 32 29.80 1.36 30.96
N ALA A 33 29.48 2.13 31.99
CA ALA A 33 30.36 2.47 33.10
C ALA A 33 30.16 1.56 34.32
N ARG A 34 29.66 0.31 34.13
CA ARG A 34 29.55 -0.66 35.23
C ARG A 34 30.90 -1.02 35.83
N ASP A 35 31.96 -0.89 35.04
CA ASP A 35 33.34 -0.76 35.50
C ASP A 35 33.78 0.72 35.33
N PRO A 36 33.89 1.50 36.41
CA PRO A 36 34.26 2.91 36.32
C PRO A 36 35.72 3.13 35.91
N ASP A 37 36.58 2.11 36.05
CA ASP A 37 37.97 2.16 35.57
C ASP A 37 38.08 1.77 34.08
N HIS A 38 37.05 1.10 33.53
CA HIS A 38 36.97 0.67 32.13
C HIS A 38 35.60 0.95 31.51
N PRO A 39 35.23 2.23 31.33
CA PRO A 39 33.98 2.58 30.65
C PRO A 39 33.99 2.07 29.21
N VAL A 40 33.00 1.27 28.84
CA VAL A 40 32.84 0.74 27.48
C VAL A 40 31.89 1.62 26.68
N VAL A 41 32.32 2.09 25.51
CA VAL A 41 31.44 2.76 24.55
C VAL A 41 31.16 1.76 23.42
N PRO A 42 29.99 1.09 23.38
CA PRO A 42 29.77 -0.03 22.47
C PRO A 42 29.99 0.31 20.99
N LEU A 43 29.65 1.54 20.58
CA LEU A 43 29.87 1.99 19.21
C LEU A 43 31.37 2.14 18.89
N VAL A 44 32.18 2.58 19.86
CA VAL A 44 33.65 2.67 19.69
C VAL A 44 34.21 1.27 19.52
N ASP A 45 33.83 0.32 20.37
CA ASP A 45 34.30 -1.07 20.25
C ASP A 45 33.94 -1.68 18.89
N VAL A 46 32.71 -1.45 18.41
CA VAL A 46 32.30 -1.89 17.07
C VAL A 46 33.14 -1.21 15.99
N ALA A 47 33.37 0.11 16.09
CA ALA A 47 34.19 0.84 15.13
C ALA A 47 35.65 0.35 15.11
N LEU A 48 36.25 0.10 16.28
CA LEU A 48 37.59 -0.45 16.43
C LEU A 48 37.68 -1.87 15.84
N ALA A 49 36.68 -2.71 16.08
CA ALA A 49 36.59 -4.05 15.49
C ALA A 49 36.47 -4.01 13.94
N LEU A 50 35.89 -2.95 13.39
CA LEU A 50 35.84 -2.67 11.95
C LEU A 50 37.12 -2.02 11.40
N GLY A 51 38.10 -1.71 12.27
CA GLY A 51 39.41 -1.18 11.88
C GLY A 51 39.60 0.33 12.05
N ALA A 52 38.69 1.02 12.75
CA ALA A 52 38.92 2.41 13.18
C ALA A 52 40.03 2.47 14.25
N ARG A 53 40.59 3.66 14.47
CA ARG A 53 41.57 3.92 15.53
C ARG A 53 40.96 4.82 16.60
N PRO A 54 41.31 4.67 17.88
CA PRO A 54 40.79 5.57 18.92
C PRO A 54 41.37 6.98 18.75
N VAL A 55 40.59 8.00 19.13
CA VAL A 55 41.06 9.38 19.24
C VAL A 55 41.21 9.73 20.72
N ASP A 56 42.46 9.85 21.19
CA ASP A 56 42.72 10.10 22.62
C ASP A 56 42.53 11.58 23.01
N THR A 57 42.75 12.51 22.07
CA THR A 57 42.66 13.96 22.32
C THR A 57 42.17 14.74 21.09
N GLY A 58 41.28 15.70 21.32
CA GLY A 58 40.67 16.54 20.27
C GLY A 58 39.28 16.08 19.84
N PRO A 59 38.68 16.69 18.79
CA PRO A 59 37.33 16.36 18.36
C PRO A 59 37.26 15.01 17.63
N GLY A 60 36.27 14.18 17.98
CA GLY A 60 36.00 12.84 17.43
C GLY A 60 36.23 11.72 18.45
N ASP A 61 35.51 10.61 18.30
CA ASP A 61 35.68 9.40 19.13
C ASP A 61 36.70 8.43 18.50
N VAL A 62 36.68 8.33 17.17
CA VAL A 62 37.56 7.45 16.39
C VAL A 62 38.09 8.14 15.13
N GLU A 63 39.17 7.60 14.58
CA GLU A 63 39.75 7.99 13.30
C GLU A 63 39.53 6.88 12.27
N VAL A 64 38.95 7.25 11.13
CA VAL A 64 38.71 6.37 9.99
C VAL A 64 39.42 6.97 8.77
N GLY A 65 40.38 6.23 8.20
CA GLY A 65 41.09 6.67 6.99
C GLY A 65 41.79 8.03 7.14
N GLY A 66 42.30 8.35 8.34
CA GLY A 66 42.96 9.63 8.63
C GLY A 66 42.01 10.81 8.90
N ARG A 67 40.69 10.56 8.99
CA ARG A 67 39.68 11.56 9.36
C ARG A 67 39.07 11.22 10.71
N ARG A 68 38.99 12.21 11.60
CA ARG A 68 38.33 12.07 12.91
C ARG A 68 36.82 12.11 12.73
N VAL A 69 36.11 11.26 13.47
CA VAL A 69 34.66 11.13 13.40
C VAL A 69 34.06 10.93 14.78
N TRP A 70 32.92 11.56 15.00
CA TRP A 70 32.04 11.27 16.13
C TRP A 70 31.16 10.06 15.79
N LEU A 71 30.97 9.17 16.75
CA LEU A 71 30.03 8.07 16.64
C LEU A 71 28.68 8.54 17.14
N ASP A 72 27.71 8.52 16.25
CA ASP A 72 26.37 8.99 16.53
C ASP A 72 25.41 7.83 16.82
N GLY A 73 24.60 8.02 17.85
CA GLY A 73 23.75 7.03 18.47
C GLY A 73 22.30 7.04 18.02
N GLY A 74 21.83 8.01 17.21
CA GLY A 74 20.37 8.15 17.08
C GLY A 74 19.74 8.89 15.89
N PRO A 75 20.36 9.86 15.21
CA PRO A 75 19.82 10.30 13.92
C PRO A 75 20.64 9.81 12.71
N VAL A 76 19.96 9.53 11.60
CA VAL A 76 20.60 9.30 10.28
C VAL A 76 20.94 10.61 9.55
N THR A 77 21.00 11.71 10.30
CA THR A 77 21.08 13.07 9.76
C THR A 77 22.50 13.61 9.83
N PRO A 78 23.02 14.20 8.74
CA PRO A 78 24.31 14.87 8.79
C PRO A 78 24.27 16.10 9.74
N PHE A 79 25.26 16.21 10.62
CA PHE A 79 25.52 17.39 11.45
C PHE A 79 26.33 18.43 10.68
N ASP A 80 26.23 19.71 11.07
CA ASP A 80 27.06 20.75 10.48
C ASP A 80 28.54 20.53 10.88
N PRO A 81 29.51 20.56 9.93
CA PRO A 81 30.92 20.39 10.26
C PRO A 81 31.44 21.39 11.30
N VAL A 82 30.85 22.58 11.38
CA VAL A 82 31.21 23.58 12.40
C VAL A 82 30.79 23.12 13.79
N GLU A 83 29.65 22.44 13.91
CA GLU A 83 29.14 21.90 15.18
C GLU A 83 29.99 20.72 15.67
N THR A 84 30.69 20.03 14.77
CA THR A 84 31.48 18.83 15.08
C THR A 84 32.98 19.09 15.23
N GLY A 85 33.43 20.35 15.10
CA GLY A 85 34.85 20.71 15.12
C GLY A 85 35.60 20.13 13.92
N ASP A 86 34.98 20.19 12.74
CA ASP A 86 35.42 19.62 11.45
C ASP A 86 35.53 18.09 11.42
N ALA A 87 35.13 17.39 12.50
CA ALA A 87 35.05 15.94 12.51
C ALA A 87 33.80 15.45 11.75
N GLY A 88 33.90 14.30 11.08
CA GLY A 88 32.74 13.67 10.46
C GLY A 88 31.81 13.06 11.51
N VAL A 89 30.63 12.59 11.07
CA VAL A 89 29.72 11.83 11.92
C VAL A 89 29.45 10.47 11.30
N LEU A 90 29.62 9.42 12.11
CA LEU A 90 29.39 8.04 11.72
C LEU A 90 28.19 7.49 12.51
N PRO A 91 27.02 7.31 11.86
CA PRO A 91 25.83 6.89 12.55
C PRO A 91 25.89 5.40 12.91
N ALA A 92 25.26 5.01 14.03
CA ALA A 92 25.20 3.64 14.52
C ALA A 92 24.66 2.65 13.47
N VAL A 93 23.79 3.12 12.57
CA VAL A 93 23.27 2.29 11.48
C VAL A 93 24.37 1.85 10.50
N HIS A 94 25.42 2.65 10.28
CA HIS A 94 26.56 2.25 9.45
C HIS A 94 27.42 1.24 10.18
N LEU A 95 27.73 1.49 11.46
CA LEU A 95 28.50 0.57 12.29
C LEU A 95 27.85 -0.81 12.37
N THR A 96 26.54 -0.86 12.58
CA THR A 96 25.78 -2.12 12.61
C THR A 96 25.66 -2.80 11.25
N ALA A 97 25.82 -2.06 10.16
CA ALA A 97 25.96 -2.59 8.80
C ALA A 97 27.42 -2.99 8.45
N GLY A 98 28.37 -2.78 9.35
CA GLY A 98 29.79 -3.06 9.12
C GLY A 98 30.50 -2.00 8.26
N SER A 99 29.95 -0.79 8.18
CA SER A 99 30.49 0.33 7.42
C SER A 99 31.09 1.39 8.34
N LEU A 100 32.28 1.87 7.99
CA LEU A 100 32.94 3.01 8.64
C LEU A 100 32.78 4.32 7.83
N GLN A 101 31.86 4.36 6.86
CA GLN A 101 31.66 5.54 6.01
C GLN A 101 30.94 6.66 6.76
N PRO A 102 31.53 7.86 6.96
CA PRO A 102 30.84 8.96 7.64
C PRO A 102 29.81 9.61 6.71
N LEU A 103 28.74 10.15 7.30
CA LEU A 103 27.75 10.94 6.57
C LEU A 103 28.38 12.18 5.93
N GLN A 104 27.79 12.63 4.82
CA GLN A 104 28.24 13.78 4.07
C GLN A 104 27.18 14.89 4.11
N VAL A 105 27.61 16.13 4.32
CA VAL A 105 26.73 17.30 4.22
C VAL A 105 26.76 17.80 2.78
N ARG A 106 25.81 17.36 1.96
CA ARG A 106 25.66 17.78 0.56
C ARG A 106 24.25 18.24 0.28
N SER A 107 24.10 19.09 -0.74
CA SER A 107 22.78 19.41 -1.30
C SER A 107 22.37 18.36 -2.33
N PRO A 108 21.06 18.18 -2.60
CA PRO A 108 20.59 17.29 -3.65
C PRO A 108 21.21 17.61 -5.01
N ALA A 109 21.71 16.60 -5.71
CA ALA A 109 22.32 16.78 -7.03
C ALA A 109 21.29 17.05 -8.15
N ALA A 110 20.04 16.64 -7.95
CA ALA A 110 18.98 16.79 -8.95
C ALA A 110 18.49 18.24 -9.06
N ASP A 111 18.25 18.70 -10.28
CA ASP A 111 17.56 19.96 -10.54
C ASP A 111 16.07 19.79 -10.18
N LEU A 112 15.62 20.51 -9.16
CA LEU A 112 14.31 20.38 -8.54
C LEU A 112 13.66 21.74 -8.36
N ALA A 113 12.33 21.78 -8.52
CA ALA A 113 11.57 22.97 -8.16
C ALA A 113 11.78 23.31 -6.66
N PRO A 114 11.69 24.58 -6.25
CA PRO A 114 12.00 24.99 -4.88
C PRO A 114 11.23 24.22 -3.79
N ASP A 115 9.96 23.89 -4.05
CA ASP A 115 9.11 23.10 -3.15
C ASP A 115 9.56 21.64 -3.04
N GLN A 116 9.90 21.01 -4.18
CA GLN A 116 10.47 19.67 -4.23
C GLN A 116 11.85 19.60 -3.58
N LEU A 117 12.72 20.59 -3.85
CA LEU A 117 14.05 20.68 -3.26
C LEU A 117 13.96 20.79 -1.73
N ALA A 118 13.09 21.65 -1.21
CA ALA A 118 12.88 21.79 0.23
C ALA A 118 12.47 20.46 0.89
N ALA A 119 11.60 19.67 0.23
CA ALA A 119 11.22 18.36 0.72
C ALA A 119 12.38 17.35 0.63
N VAL A 120 13.08 17.27 -0.50
CA VAL A 120 14.20 16.33 -0.72
C VAL A 120 15.38 16.63 0.22
N SER A 121 15.61 17.90 0.57
CA SER A 121 16.64 18.37 1.50
C SER A 121 16.28 18.27 2.98
N HIS A 122 15.14 17.68 3.34
CA HIS A 122 14.74 17.52 4.75
C HIS A 122 15.88 16.92 5.58
N ARG A 123 16.25 17.54 6.70
CA ARG A 123 17.49 17.13 7.40
C ARG A 123 17.32 15.79 8.11
N GLY A 124 16.14 15.53 8.67
CA GLY A 124 15.67 14.23 9.18
C GLY A 124 14.65 14.38 10.29
N GLY A 125 14.31 13.27 10.95
CA GLY A 125 13.07 13.15 11.70
C GLY A 125 11.85 13.01 10.78
N PRO A 126 10.64 12.86 11.36
CA PRO A 126 9.43 12.66 10.58
C PRO A 126 9.14 13.85 9.66
N ALA A 127 8.71 13.55 8.43
CA ALA A 127 8.29 14.54 7.45
C ALA A 127 6.96 14.14 6.82
N ARG A 128 6.05 15.11 6.74
CA ARG A 128 4.80 15.03 5.97
C ARG A 128 4.93 15.85 4.70
N ILE A 129 4.77 15.20 3.56
CA ILE A 129 4.87 15.81 2.24
C ILE A 129 3.49 15.74 1.61
N ILE A 130 2.83 16.89 1.56
CA ILE A 130 1.54 17.06 0.89
C ILE A 130 1.81 17.31 -0.58
N ALA A 131 1.47 16.32 -1.39
CA ALA A 131 1.83 16.29 -2.79
C ALA A 131 0.57 16.07 -3.64
N PRO A 132 -0.06 17.16 -4.13
CA PRO A 132 -1.23 17.07 -4.98
C PRO A 132 -1.04 16.20 -6.23
N ALA A 133 -2.14 15.79 -6.86
CA ALA A 133 -2.08 15.05 -8.12
C ALA A 133 -1.18 15.78 -9.13
N GLY A 134 -0.25 15.06 -9.76
CA GLY A 134 0.64 15.63 -10.77
C GLY A 134 1.77 16.53 -10.25
N SER A 135 2.00 16.62 -8.93
CA SER A 135 3.08 17.47 -8.37
C SER A 135 4.46 16.83 -8.30
N GLY A 136 4.56 15.55 -8.67
CA GLY A 136 5.82 14.81 -8.66
C GLY A 136 6.09 14.00 -7.38
N LYS A 137 5.05 13.49 -6.70
CA LYS A 137 5.14 12.53 -5.57
C LYS A 137 6.30 11.53 -5.70
N THR A 138 6.23 10.70 -6.76
CA THR A 138 7.21 9.66 -7.04
C THR A 138 8.60 10.24 -7.29
N ARG A 139 8.71 11.38 -7.98
CA ARG A 139 10.00 12.06 -8.21
C ARG A 139 10.62 12.45 -6.87
N VAL A 140 9.87 13.14 -6.00
CA VAL A 140 10.36 13.55 -4.66
C VAL A 140 10.78 12.33 -3.83
N LEU A 141 10.02 11.24 -3.82
CA LEU A 141 10.42 10.00 -3.12
C LEU A 141 11.73 9.43 -3.66
N THR A 142 11.85 9.27 -4.98
CA THR A 142 13.04 8.69 -5.60
C THR A 142 14.26 9.59 -5.44
N GLU A 143 14.11 10.91 -5.56
CA GLU A 143 15.21 11.85 -5.35
C GLU A 143 15.59 11.96 -3.88
N ARG A 144 14.63 11.82 -2.94
CA ARG A 144 14.95 11.72 -1.52
C ARG A 144 15.78 10.48 -1.22
N ALA A 145 15.42 9.32 -1.79
CA ALA A 145 16.21 8.11 -1.64
C ALA A 145 17.64 8.28 -2.20
N ARG A 146 17.77 8.85 -3.41
CA ARG A 146 19.08 9.14 -4.00
C ARG A 146 19.88 10.13 -3.17
N HIS A 147 19.24 11.15 -2.65
CA HIS A 147 19.90 12.15 -1.81
C HIS A 147 20.50 11.52 -0.55
N LEU A 148 19.71 10.72 0.17
CA LEU A 148 20.18 9.99 1.36
C LEU A 148 21.36 9.08 1.01
N VAL A 149 21.24 8.28 -0.06
CA VAL A 149 22.24 7.26 -0.38
C VAL A 149 23.49 7.83 -1.05
N ARG A 150 23.33 8.63 -2.12
CA ARG A 150 24.43 9.07 -2.98
C ARG A 150 25.06 10.37 -2.52
N ASP A 151 24.24 11.32 -2.08
CA ASP A 151 24.75 12.64 -1.69
C ASP A 151 25.21 12.64 -0.23
N GLN A 152 24.42 12.03 0.67
CA GLN A 152 24.73 11.97 2.10
C GLN A 152 25.50 10.71 2.50
N GLY A 153 25.58 9.70 1.64
CA GLY A 153 26.38 8.50 1.87
C GLY A 153 25.74 7.53 2.87
N LEU A 154 24.43 7.58 3.07
CA LEU A 154 23.70 6.65 3.93
C LEU A 154 23.69 5.25 3.31
N ASP A 155 23.89 4.22 4.14
CA ASP A 155 23.84 2.83 3.68
C ASP A 155 22.47 2.51 3.03
N PRO A 156 22.44 2.03 1.76
CA PRO A 156 21.20 1.74 1.06
C PRO A 156 20.29 0.74 1.77
N GLY A 157 20.87 -0.22 2.51
CA GLY A 157 20.14 -1.26 3.24
C GLY A 157 19.36 -0.74 4.44
N VAL A 158 19.61 0.52 4.86
CA VAL A 158 18.88 1.20 5.93
C VAL A 158 17.65 1.94 5.40
N VAL A 159 17.65 2.31 4.12
CA VAL A 159 16.57 3.07 3.48
C VAL A 159 15.56 2.11 2.86
N CYS A 160 14.29 2.25 3.25
CA CYS A 160 13.18 1.47 2.71
C CYS A 160 12.16 2.36 2.02
N LEU A 161 12.07 2.25 0.69
CA LEU A 161 11.00 2.80 -0.12
C LEU A 161 9.79 1.86 -0.10
N VAL A 162 8.67 2.38 0.38
CA VAL A 162 7.42 1.66 0.53
C VAL A 162 6.40 2.20 -0.46
N ALA A 163 6.10 1.40 -1.48
CA ALA A 163 5.11 1.70 -2.50
C ALA A 163 3.74 1.10 -2.15
N PHE A 164 2.66 1.71 -2.62
CA PHE A 164 1.30 1.22 -2.39
C PHE A 164 0.97 -0.06 -3.17
N ASN A 165 1.49 -0.22 -4.39
CA ASN A 165 1.21 -1.36 -5.24
C ASN A 165 2.45 -1.85 -5.99
N VAL A 166 2.34 -3.02 -6.62
CA VAL A 166 3.43 -3.70 -7.34
C VAL A 166 3.96 -2.86 -8.50
N ARG A 167 3.08 -2.22 -9.28
CA ARG A 167 3.47 -1.36 -10.41
C ARG A 167 4.29 -0.15 -9.93
N ALA A 168 3.84 0.52 -8.87
CA ALA A 168 4.53 1.65 -8.27
C ALA A 168 5.89 1.23 -7.68
N ARG A 169 5.97 0.05 -7.04
CA ARG A 169 7.24 -0.54 -6.60
C ARG A 169 8.20 -0.71 -7.78
N ASP A 170 7.75 -1.33 -8.87
CA ASP A 170 8.60 -1.60 -10.03
C ASP A 170 9.09 -0.32 -10.69
N GLU A 171 8.21 0.67 -10.81
CA GLU A 171 8.57 2.00 -11.31
C GLU A 171 9.57 2.72 -10.40
N MET A 172 9.42 2.64 -9.08
CA MET A 172 10.39 3.22 -8.15
C MET A 172 11.74 2.52 -8.23
N ALA A 173 11.75 1.19 -8.24
CA ALA A 173 12.98 0.38 -8.35
C ALA A 173 13.72 0.66 -9.66
N GLU A 174 12.96 0.81 -10.76
CA GLU A 174 13.44 1.20 -12.07
C GLU A 174 14.11 2.59 -12.05
N ARG A 175 13.48 3.56 -11.39
CA ARG A 175 14.03 4.91 -11.25
C ARG A 175 15.28 4.90 -10.38
N THR A 176 15.33 4.12 -9.30
CA THR A 176 16.44 4.13 -8.34
C THR A 176 17.47 3.02 -8.57
N ARG A 177 17.58 2.49 -9.80
CA ARG A 177 18.60 1.46 -10.13
C ARG A 177 20.03 1.88 -9.83
N ASP A 178 20.28 3.19 -9.82
CA ASP A 178 21.57 3.79 -9.50
C ASP A 178 21.92 3.77 -8.01
N CYS A 179 21.00 3.28 -7.15
CA CYS A 179 21.19 3.03 -5.73
C CYS A 179 21.08 1.53 -5.41
N PRO A 180 22.09 0.71 -5.77
CA PRO A 180 22.05 -0.73 -5.48
C PRO A 180 21.96 -1.00 -3.97
N GLY A 181 21.16 -1.99 -3.59
CA GLY A 181 20.92 -2.35 -2.19
C GLY A 181 19.74 -1.63 -1.52
N LEU A 182 19.18 -0.60 -2.17
CA LEU A 182 18.00 0.12 -1.68
C LEU A 182 16.78 -0.80 -1.58
N GLY A 183 16.14 -0.83 -0.41
CA GLY A 183 14.96 -1.66 -0.19
C GLY A 183 13.69 -1.05 -0.81
N VAL A 184 13.30 -1.47 -2.01
CA VAL A 184 12.02 -1.04 -2.64
C VAL A 184 10.96 -2.14 -2.52
N ARG A 185 9.90 -1.91 -1.74
CA ARG A 185 8.90 -2.92 -1.41
C ARG A 185 7.49 -2.34 -1.41
N THR A 186 6.49 -3.20 -1.61
CA THR A 186 5.11 -2.89 -1.18
C THR A 186 4.94 -3.18 0.30
N LEU A 187 3.92 -2.59 0.95
CA LEU A 187 3.59 -2.89 2.35
C LEU A 187 3.44 -4.39 2.60
N ASN A 188 2.63 -5.10 1.82
CA ASN A 188 2.44 -6.54 1.99
C ASN A 188 3.73 -7.34 1.76
N SER A 189 4.54 -6.97 0.75
CA SER A 189 5.82 -7.66 0.53
C SER A 189 6.84 -7.40 1.64
N LEU A 190 6.78 -6.22 2.29
CA LEU A 190 7.57 -5.90 3.46
C LEU A 190 7.07 -6.71 4.67
N SER A 191 5.76 -6.74 4.91
CA SER A 191 5.15 -7.52 5.98
C SER A 191 5.44 -9.01 5.84
N LEU A 192 5.30 -9.58 4.65
CA LEU A 192 5.62 -10.98 4.40
C LEU A 192 7.11 -11.27 4.65
N ALA A 193 8.01 -10.38 4.21
CA ALA A 193 9.45 -10.56 4.45
C ALA A 193 9.78 -10.54 5.96
N ILE A 194 9.12 -9.69 6.75
CA ILE A 194 9.26 -9.67 8.21
C ILE A 194 8.66 -10.94 8.84
N ALA A 195 7.43 -11.29 8.45
CA ALA A 195 6.72 -12.45 8.97
C ALA A 195 7.43 -13.78 8.67
N SER A 196 8.18 -13.84 7.56
CA SER A 196 8.96 -15.00 7.16
C SER A 196 10.45 -14.94 7.54
N GLY A 197 10.95 -13.78 8.00
CA GLY A 197 12.37 -13.57 8.24
C GLY A 197 13.24 -13.71 6.99
N THR A 198 12.75 -13.20 5.85
CA THR A 198 13.55 -13.13 4.63
C THR A 198 14.57 -12.01 4.78
N GLY A 199 15.84 -12.28 4.51
CA GLY A 199 16.91 -11.28 4.64
C GLY A 199 16.53 -9.93 3.97
N PRO A 200 16.77 -8.79 4.63
CA PRO A 200 17.59 -8.57 5.84
C PRO A 200 16.87 -8.78 7.19
N PHE A 201 15.63 -9.29 7.20
CA PHE A 201 14.87 -9.49 8.44
C PHE A 201 15.29 -10.78 9.16
N ALA A 202 15.23 -10.80 10.49
CA ALA A 202 15.55 -11.99 11.28
C ALA A 202 14.42 -13.03 11.20
N THR A 203 14.79 -14.31 11.25
CA THR A 203 13.84 -15.45 11.26
C THR A 203 13.08 -15.50 12.58
N PRO A 204 11.74 -15.39 12.57
CA PRO A 204 10.95 -15.53 13.78
C PRO A 204 11.10 -16.93 14.39
N PRO A 205 10.95 -17.10 15.72
CA PRO A 205 10.99 -18.41 16.37
C PRO A 205 9.97 -19.42 15.84
N THR A 206 8.87 -18.93 15.27
CA THR A 206 7.84 -19.76 14.61
C THR A 206 8.26 -20.29 13.25
N GLY A 207 9.41 -19.87 12.72
CA GLY A 207 9.85 -20.16 11.36
C GLY A 207 9.14 -19.35 10.28
N PRO A 208 9.52 -19.56 9.00
CA PRO A 208 8.97 -18.84 7.86
C PRO A 208 7.53 -19.24 7.54
N VAL A 209 6.77 -18.34 6.91
CA VAL A 209 5.37 -18.60 6.49
C VAL A 209 5.24 -18.67 4.96
N ARG A 210 4.21 -19.40 4.49
CA ARG A 210 3.83 -19.46 3.06
C ARG A 210 2.52 -18.72 2.81
N THR A 211 2.34 -18.18 1.61
CA THR A 211 1.10 -17.47 1.24
C THR A 211 0.02 -18.43 0.73
N ILE A 212 -1.24 -18.11 0.99
CA ILE A 212 -2.40 -18.76 0.37
C ILE A 212 -3.21 -17.78 -0.49
N GLU A 213 -3.86 -18.32 -1.52
CA GLU A 213 -4.70 -17.57 -2.44
C GLU A 213 -6.16 -17.51 -1.98
N GLU A 214 -6.94 -16.60 -2.59
CA GLU A 214 -8.35 -16.39 -2.24
C GLU A 214 -9.20 -17.66 -2.33
N ARG A 215 -8.91 -18.56 -3.29
CA ARG A 215 -9.59 -19.86 -3.37
C ARG A 215 -9.41 -20.67 -2.07
N GLN A 216 -8.19 -20.71 -1.54
CA GLN A 216 -7.88 -21.45 -0.31
C GLN A 216 -8.46 -20.76 0.94
N VAL A 217 -8.54 -19.41 0.92
CA VAL A 217 -9.26 -18.64 1.96
C VAL A 217 -10.73 -19.06 2.02
N ARG A 218 -11.39 -19.14 0.86
CA ARG A 218 -12.79 -19.56 0.74
C ARG A 218 -13.01 -21.01 1.19
N GLU A 219 -12.10 -21.92 0.82
CA GLU A 219 -12.14 -23.31 1.27
C GLU A 219 -12.01 -23.45 2.79
N ARG A 220 -11.19 -22.60 3.43
CA ARG A 220 -11.08 -22.53 4.89
C ARG A 220 -12.36 -22.01 5.53
N LEU A 221 -12.89 -20.90 5.02
CA LEU A 221 -14.14 -20.32 5.50
C LEU A 221 -15.31 -21.30 5.40
N ALA A 222 -15.40 -22.06 4.29
CA ALA A 222 -16.44 -23.07 4.09
C ALA A 222 -16.48 -24.16 5.18
N ARG A 223 -15.38 -24.37 5.92
CA ARG A 223 -15.31 -25.30 7.05
C ARG A 223 -15.70 -24.68 8.38
N LEU A 224 -15.68 -23.34 8.47
CA LEU A 224 -15.91 -22.59 9.70
C LEU A 224 -17.34 -22.02 9.77
N VAL A 225 -17.89 -21.64 8.62
CA VAL A 225 -19.21 -21.02 8.57
C VAL A 225 -20.18 -21.89 7.77
N PRO A 226 -21.38 -22.18 8.30
CA PRO A 226 -22.39 -22.90 7.54
C PRO A 226 -22.80 -22.05 6.34
N SER A 227 -22.78 -22.65 5.14
CA SER A 227 -23.31 -21.97 3.95
C SER A 227 -24.80 -21.72 4.16
N ARG A 228 -25.20 -20.49 4.52
CA ARG A 228 -26.62 -20.12 4.55
C ARG A 228 -27.22 -20.40 3.17
N ARG A 229 -28.47 -20.87 3.14
CA ARG A 229 -29.21 -21.20 1.90
C ARG A 229 -28.90 -20.14 0.85
N ARG A 230 -28.26 -20.59 -0.24
CA ARG A 230 -27.84 -19.79 -1.39
C ARG A 230 -28.94 -18.79 -1.75
N VAL A 231 -28.80 -17.54 -1.32
CA VAL A 231 -29.51 -16.46 -1.99
C VAL A 231 -28.97 -16.51 -3.42
N ALA A 232 -29.90 -16.65 -4.36
CA ALA A 232 -29.58 -16.78 -5.77
C ALA A 232 -28.55 -15.72 -6.18
N MET A 233 -27.37 -16.15 -6.64
CA MET A 233 -26.38 -15.31 -7.33
C MET A 233 -25.48 -14.41 -6.47
N SER A 234 -25.47 -14.51 -5.13
CA SER A 234 -24.49 -13.83 -4.28
C SER A 234 -23.36 -14.77 -3.84
N ASP A 235 -22.14 -14.23 -3.73
CA ASP A 235 -21.00 -14.93 -3.14
C ASP A 235 -21.23 -15.09 -1.62
N PRO A 236 -21.38 -16.31 -1.09
CA PRO A 236 -21.71 -16.52 0.32
C PRO A 236 -20.58 -16.17 1.29
N PHE A 237 -19.35 -15.97 0.80
CA PHE A 237 -18.19 -15.68 1.63
C PHE A 237 -17.70 -14.23 1.50
N ALA A 238 -18.25 -13.43 0.57
CA ALA A 238 -17.81 -12.05 0.36
C ALA A 238 -17.91 -11.22 1.64
N ALA A 239 -19.09 -11.22 2.28
CA ALA A 239 -19.32 -10.51 3.54
C ALA A 239 -18.36 -10.98 4.66
N TRP A 240 -18.07 -12.28 4.72
CA TRP A 240 -17.12 -12.84 5.69
C TRP A 240 -15.68 -12.40 5.44
N ILE A 241 -15.24 -12.39 4.19
CA ILE A 241 -13.90 -11.92 3.81
C ILE A 241 -13.76 -10.44 4.17
N ASP A 242 -14.76 -9.61 3.84
CA ASP A 242 -14.76 -8.19 4.17
C ASP A 242 -14.78 -7.94 5.68
N ALA A 243 -15.55 -8.72 6.44
CA ALA A 243 -15.58 -8.64 7.90
C ALA A 243 -14.24 -9.04 8.53
N LEU A 244 -13.63 -10.16 8.09
CA LEU A 244 -12.30 -10.57 8.54
C LEU A 244 -11.23 -9.53 8.22
N ARG A 245 -11.29 -8.90 7.04
CA ARG A 245 -10.42 -7.79 6.66
C ARG A 245 -10.61 -6.59 7.58
N SER A 246 -11.86 -6.19 7.83
CA SER A 246 -12.21 -5.06 8.69
C SER A 246 -11.66 -5.24 10.11
N CYS A 247 -11.79 -6.44 10.69
CA CYS A 247 -11.20 -6.75 12.00
C CYS A 247 -9.66 -6.67 11.97
N ARG A 248 -9.04 -7.28 10.96
CA ARG A 248 -7.57 -7.37 10.87
C ARG A 248 -6.93 -6.06 10.46
N LEU A 249 -7.14 -5.61 9.22
CA LEU A 249 -6.48 -4.42 8.69
C LEU A 249 -7.03 -3.12 9.30
N GLY A 250 -8.30 -3.12 9.70
CA GLY A 250 -8.93 -2.02 10.41
C GLY A 250 -8.63 -2.00 11.91
N LEU A 251 -8.04 -3.06 12.48
CA LEU A 251 -7.82 -3.24 13.91
C LEU A 251 -9.09 -3.01 14.75
N ARG A 252 -10.24 -3.48 14.24
CA ARG A 252 -11.55 -3.30 14.86
C ARG A 252 -11.96 -4.51 15.68
N SER A 253 -12.75 -4.28 16.73
CA SER A 253 -13.37 -5.36 17.51
C SER A 253 -14.30 -6.20 16.62
N PRO A 254 -14.29 -7.54 16.72
CA PRO A 254 -15.25 -8.38 16.02
C PRO A 254 -16.71 -7.99 16.29
N ASP A 255 -17.03 -7.53 17.50
CA ASP A 255 -18.40 -7.15 17.88
C ASP A 255 -18.89 -5.92 17.10
N ASP A 256 -18.04 -4.90 16.96
CA ASP A 256 -18.35 -3.69 16.21
C ASP A 256 -18.50 -3.98 14.71
N VAL A 257 -17.63 -4.84 14.18
CA VAL A 257 -17.69 -5.24 12.77
C VAL A 257 -18.93 -6.09 12.53
N GLU A 258 -19.26 -7.05 13.40
CA GLU A 258 -20.46 -7.87 13.25
C GLU A 258 -21.74 -7.02 13.23
N ALA A 259 -21.80 -5.97 14.05
CA ALA A 259 -22.92 -5.03 14.06
C ALA A 259 -23.11 -4.30 12.72
N ASP A 260 -22.03 -3.88 12.06
CA ASP A 260 -22.07 -3.18 10.76
C ASP A 260 -22.65 -4.04 9.62
N PHE A 261 -22.51 -5.37 9.73
CA PHE A 261 -22.93 -6.31 8.70
C PHE A 261 -24.37 -6.82 8.90
N GLY A 262 -25.14 -6.24 9.85
CA GLY A 262 -26.59 -6.44 9.93
C GLY A 262 -27.04 -7.91 10.06
N GLY A 263 -26.18 -8.76 10.63
CA GLY A 263 -26.43 -10.19 10.80
C GLY A 263 -26.10 -11.09 9.60
N GLU A 264 -25.53 -10.55 8.51
CA GLU A 264 -24.96 -11.33 7.40
C GLU A 264 -23.80 -12.23 7.87
N VAL A 265 -22.96 -11.69 8.75
CA VAL A 265 -21.97 -12.42 9.54
C VAL A 265 -22.47 -12.56 10.99
N ARG A 266 -22.12 -13.64 11.67
CA ARG A 266 -22.50 -13.90 13.07
C ARG A 266 -21.40 -14.67 13.78
N GLU A 267 -21.21 -14.50 15.07
CA GLU A 267 -20.14 -15.21 15.81
C GLU A 267 -18.76 -14.89 15.19
N LEU A 268 -18.58 -13.66 14.68
CA LEU A 268 -17.39 -13.24 13.94
C LEU A 268 -16.12 -13.40 14.78
N GLY A 269 -16.21 -13.16 16.09
CA GLY A 269 -15.09 -13.34 17.01
C GLY A 269 -14.58 -14.79 17.05
N GLU A 270 -15.49 -15.76 17.15
CA GLU A 270 -15.15 -17.19 17.17
C GLU A 270 -14.59 -17.64 15.82
N VAL A 271 -15.23 -17.22 14.72
CA VAL A 271 -14.79 -17.54 13.36
C VAL A 271 -13.42 -16.93 13.07
N LEU A 272 -13.19 -15.66 13.44
CA LEU A 272 -11.89 -14.99 13.29
C LEU A 272 -10.80 -15.73 14.08
N ALA A 273 -11.08 -16.09 15.33
CA ALA A 273 -10.13 -16.82 16.17
C ALA A 273 -9.77 -18.19 15.58
N ALA A 274 -10.78 -18.98 15.20
CA ALA A 274 -10.60 -20.29 14.59
C ALA A 274 -9.87 -20.21 13.23
N TYR A 275 -10.22 -19.22 12.41
CA TYR A 275 -9.60 -18.97 11.11
C TYR A 275 -8.11 -18.69 11.26
N ARG A 276 -7.73 -17.72 12.13
CA ARG A 276 -6.33 -17.36 12.37
C ARG A 276 -5.56 -18.48 13.06
N ALA A 277 -6.18 -19.24 13.97
CA ALA A 277 -5.56 -20.42 14.56
C ALA A 277 -5.22 -21.47 13.49
N GLY A 278 -6.12 -21.72 12.54
CA GLY A 278 -5.88 -22.62 11.42
C GLY A 278 -4.76 -22.15 10.49
N LEU A 279 -4.66 -20.84 10.22
CA LEU A 279 -3.54 -20.26 9.46
C LEU A 279 -2.20 -20.50 10.17
N ARG A 280 -2.12 -20.22 11.48
CA ARG A 280 -0.92 -20.42 12.29
C ARG A 280 -0.50 -21.89 12.35
N ALA A 281 -1.44 -22.81 12.57
CA ALA A 281 -1.17 -24.25 12.65
C ALA A 281 -0.54 -24.80 11.36
N ASP A 282 -0.95 -24.27 10.21
CA ASP A 282 -0.45 -24.71 8.90
C ASP A 282 0.81 -23.95 8.43
N GLY A 283 1.28 -22.97 9.20
CA GLY A 283 2.41 -22.09 8.83
C GLY A 283 2.13 -21.27 7.58
N VAL A 284 0.88 -20.81 7.41
CA VAL A 284 0.46 -20.03 6.23
C VAL A 284 -0.17 -18.70 6.59
N VAL A 285 -0.14 -17.76 5.65
CA VAL A 285 -0.77 -16.43 5.75
C VAL A 285 -1.56 -16.12 4.48
N ASP A 286 -2.73 -15.51 4.63
CA ASP A 286 -3.42 -14.86 3.51
C ASP A 286 -2.88 -13.42 3.33
N PHE A 287 -3.46 -12.65 2.42
CA PHE A 287 -3.02 -11.28 2.13
C PHE A 287 -3.05 -10.35 3.35
N ASP A 288 -4.13 -10.38 4.14
CA ASP A 288 -4.28 -9.50 5.29
C ASP A 288 -3.42 -9.98 6.48
N GLU A 289 -3.31 -11.30 6.65
CA GLU A 289 -2.54 -11.93 7.73
C GLU A 289 -1.04 -11.68 7.57
N GLN A 290 -0.53 -11.38 6.36
CA GLN A 290 0.85 -10.93 6.19
C GLN A 290 1.17 -9.73 7.09
N VAL A 291 0.29 -8.73 7.11
CA VAL A 291 0.45 -7.50 7.90
C VAL A 291 0.32 -7.79 9.39
N ILE A 292 -0.71 -8.54 9.79
CA ILE A 292 -0.95 -8.83 11.20
C ILE A 292 0.16 -9.72 11.78
N ARG A 293 0.62 -10.71 11.02
CA ARG A 293 1.72 -11.58 11.45
C ARG A 293 3.01 -10.80 11.62
N ALA A 294 3.31 -9.86 10.72
CA ALA A 294 4.47 -8.98 10.85
C ALA A 294 4.39 -8.13 12.13
N ILE A 295 3.22 -7.53 12.40
CA ILE A 295 3.00 -6.75 13.62
C ILE A 295 3.19 -7.61 14.87
N GLU A 296 2.60 -8.81 14.91
CA GLU A 296 2.78 -9.75 16.02
C GLU A 296 4.26 -10.05 16.26
N VAL A 297 5.00 -10.42 15.20
CA VAL A 297 6.45 -10.69 15.28
C VAL A 297 7.20 -9.48 15.85
N LEU A 298 6.96 -8.27 15.33
CA LEU A 298 7.65 -7.06 15.78
C LEU A 298 7.32 -6.70 17.23
N VAL A 299 6.10 -6.98 17.70
CA VAL A 299 5.70 -6.69 19.09
C VAL A 299 6.31 -7.72 20.04
N THR A 300 6.27 -9.01 19.69
CA THR A 300 6.65 -10.08 20.62
C THR A 300 8.13 -10.43 20.62
N ASP A 301 8.85 -10.19 19.51
CA ASP A 301 10.24 -10.61 19.35
C ASP A 301 11.19 -9.39 19.22
N PRO A 302 12.04 -9.13 20.24
CA PRO A 302 12.92 -7.97 20.24
C PRO A 302 14.01 -8.03 19.17
N ASP A 303 14.51 -9.21 18.81
CA ASP A 303 15.59 -9.37 17.83
C ASP A 303 15.07 -9.16 16.41
N CYS A 304 13.89 -9.70 16.11
CA CYS A 304 13.18 -9.43 14.86
C CYS A 304 12.85 -7.95 14.73
N ARG A 305 12.38 -7.31 15.80
CA ARG A 305 12.13 -5.86 15.82
C ARG A 305 13.40 -5.05 15.58
N ALA A 306 14.52 -5.41 16.21
CA ALA A 306 15.80 -4.73 16.02
C ALA A 306 16.31 -4.88 14.58
N ALA A 307 16.23 -6.09 14.01
CA ALA A 307 16.61 -6.33 12.61
C ALA A 307 15.73 -5.54 11.63
N ALA A 308 14.42 -5.51 11.85
CA ALA A 308 13.50 -4.76 11.00
C ALA A 308 13.72 -3.24 11.09
N ARG A 309 13.98 -2.70 12.29
CA ARG A 309 14.33 -1.29 12.48
C ARG A 309 15.64 -0.91 11.81
N ARG A 310 16.64 -1.80 11.79
CA ARG A 310 17.88 -1.56 11.04
C ARG A 310 17.63 -1.50 9.54
N ALA A 311 16.87 -2.46 9.00
CA ALA A 311 16.55 -2.53 7.58
C ALA A 311 15.56 -1.45 7.09
N CYS A 312 14.86 -0.79 8.02
CA CYS A 312 13.87 0.25 7.77
C CYS A 312 14.17 1.51 8.60
N GLY A 313 15.46 1.82 8.79
CA GLY A 313 15.89 2.95 9.61
C GLY A 313 15.42 4.30 9.06
N VAL A 314 15.20 4.38 7.74
CA VAL A 314 14.47 5.49 7.11
C VAL A 314 13.38 4.93 6.20
N LEU A 315 12.13 5.27 6.48
CA LEU A 315 10.97 4.85 5.70
C LEU A 315 10.52 5.98 4.78
N LEU A 316 10.53 5.72 3.47
CA LEU A 316 10.01 6.63 2.45
C LEU A 316 8.69 6.04 1.93
N VAL A 317 7.55 6.55 2.39
CA VAL A 317 6.26 5.90 2.20
C VAL A 317 5.40 6.69 1.23
N ASP A 318 4.98 6.04 0.15
CA ASP A 318 4.05 6.59 -0.84
C ASP A 318 2.58 6.35 -0.47
N GLU A 319 1.69 7.17 -1.03
CA GLU A 319 0.24 7.13 -0.84
C GLU A 319 -0.18 6.93 0.63
N PHE A 320 0.40 7.74 1.52
CA PHE A 320 0.19 7.63 2.97
C PHE A 320 -1.29 7.74 3.40
N GLN A 321 -2.12 8.39 2.59
CA GLN A 321 -3.56 8.50 2.83
C GLN A 321 -4.32 7.17 2.66
N ASP A 322 -3.73 6.21 1.93
CA ASP A 322 -4.37 4.93 1.61
C ASP A 322 -3.99 3.81 2.59
N LEU A 323 -3.21 4.14 3.62
CA LEU A 323 -2.87 3.21 4.70
C LEU A 323 -4.11 2.84 5.51
N THR A 324 -4.16 1.60 5.99
CA THR A 324 -5.13 1.18 7.01
C THR A 324 -4.53 1.33 8.42
N PRO A 325 -5.33 1.24 9.51
CA PRO A 325 -4.80 1.26 10.87
C PRO A 325 -3.66 0.27 11.12
N ALA A 326 -3.77 -0.97 10.61
CA ALA A 326 -2.70 -1.96 10.72
C ALA A 326 -1.43 -1.53 9.98
N HIS A 327 -1.54 -0.96 8.77
CA HIS A 327 -0.38 -0.46 8.04
C HIS A 327 0.32 0.70 8.77
N LEU A 328 -0.45 1.63 9.34
CA LEU A 328 0.12 2.71 10.15
C LEU A 328 0.84 2.17 11.39
N LEU A 329 0.26 1.20 12.09
CA LEU A 329 0.90 0.54 13.23
C LEU A 329 2.21 -0.14 12.82
N LEU A 330 2.22 -0.86 11.70
CA LEU A 330 3.43 -1.48 11.15
C LEU A 330 4.52 -0.44 10.90
N ILE A 331 4.20 0.65 10.21
CA ILE A 331 5.14 1.75 9.92
C ILE A 331 5.70 2.33 11.23
N ARG A 332 4.86 2.56 12.25
CA ARG A 332 5.31 3.07 13.54
C ARG A 332 6.24 2.12 14.29
N LEU A 333 5.98 0.81 14.23
CA LEU A 333 6.85 -0.19 14.86
C LEU A 333 8.25 -0.20 14.21
N LEU A 334 8.28 -0.06 12.88
CA LEU A 334 9.49 -0.01 12.06
C LEU A 334 10.27 1.30 12.22
N ALA A 335 9.58 2.44 12.22
CA ALA A 335 10.21 3.76 12.40
C ALA A 335 10.80 3.96 13.80
N GLY A 336 10.29 3.22 14.79
CA GLY A 336 10.74 3.32 16.17
C GLY A 336 10.45 4.68 16.80
N PRO A 337 11.10 4.99 17.95
CA PRO A 337 10.86 6.23 18.69
C PRO A 337 11.26 7.51 17.93
N ALA A 338 12.31 7.44 17.11
CA ALA A 338 12.79 8.57 16.31
C ALA A 338 11.80 8.95 15.20
N GLY A 339 10.98 8.01 14.73
CA GLY A 339 9.92 8.29 13.77
C GLY A 339 10.43 8.74 12.41
N GLU A 340 11.58 8.22 11.94
CA GLU A 340 12.22 8.55 10.66
C GLU A 340 11.37 8.07 9.45
N VAL A 341 10.28 8.81 9.21
CA VAL A 341 9.29 8.54 8.18
C VAL A 341 9.15 9.78 7.30
N PHE A 342 9.37 9.60 6.00
CA PHE A 342 9.08 10.56 4.96
C PHE A 342 7.79 10.14 4.27
N ALA A 343 6.67 10.65 4.77
CA ALA A 343 5.33 10.30 4.31
C ALA A 343 4.88 11.23 3.18
N VAL A 344 4.68 10.66 1.99
CA VAL A 344 4.19 11.38 0.81
C VAL A 344 2.76 10.96 0.52
N GLY A 345 1.89 11.92 0.26
CA GLY A 345 0.51 11.62 -0.09
C GLY A 345 -0.34 12.85 -0.33
N ASP A 346 -1.63 12.60 -0.56
CA ASP A 346 -2.63 13.64 -0.78
C ASP A 346 -3.95 13.24 -0.11
N ASP A 347 -4.39 13.99 0.90
CA ASP A 347 -5.65 13.76 1.61
C ASP A 347 -6.89 13.91 0.70
N ASP A 348 -6.80 14.64 -0.41
CA ASP A 348 -7.90 14.75 -1.39
C ASP A 348 -7.96 13.51 -2.32
N GLN A 349 -7.02 12.55 -2.22
CA GLN A 349 -6.93 11.34 -3.06
C GLN A 349 -7.28 10.03 -2.32
N THR A 350 -7.80 10.07 -1.09
CA THR A 350 -8.19 8.83 -0.40
C THR A 350 -9.45 8.21 -1.03
N ILE A 351 -9.27 7.11 -1.75
CA ILE A 351 -10.36 6.39 -2.44
C ILE A 351 -10.60 4.98 -1.90
N TYR A 352 -9.73 4.48 -1.02
CA TYR A 352 -9.83 3.13 -0.43
C TYR A 352 -10.49 3.11 0.96
N GLY A 353 -11.35 4.09 1.26
CA GLY A 353 -11.98 4.21 2.58
C GLY A 353 -12.78 2.96 3.01
N TYR A 354 -13.33 2.22 2.05
CA TYR A 354 -14.06 0.97 2.29
C TYR A 354 -13.17 -0.17 2.83
N THR A 355 -11.85 -0.11 2.66
CA THR A 355 -10.89 -1.05 3.25
C THR A 355 -10.26 -0.53 4.56
N GLY A 356 -10.77 0.59 5.09
CA GLY A 356 -10.24 1.24 6.29
C GLY A 356 -9.13 2.26 6.04
N ALA A 357 -8.90 2.66 4.78
CA ALA A 357 -8.01 3.78 4.49
C ALA A 357 -8.58 5.10 5.01
N SER A 358 -7.72 6.06 5.36
CA SER A 358 -8.18 7.32 5.95
C SER A 358 -7.29 8.52 5.60
N PRO A 359 -7.86 9.66 5.14
CA PRO A 359 -7.10 10.88 4.94
C PRO A 359 -6.54 11.45 6.26
N GLU A 360 -7.08 11.01 7.39
CA GLU A 360 -6.69 11.43 8.74
C GLU A 360 -5.22 11.16 9.06
N TRP A 361 -4.63 10.14 8.43
CA TRP A 361 -3.21 9.83 8.61
C TRP A 361 -2.32 10.99 8.17
N LEU A 362 -2.72 11.72 7.13
CA LEU A 362 -2.04 12.93 6.68
C LEU A 362 -2.53 14.17 7.42
N ILE A 363 -3.84 14.31 7.62
CA ILE A 363 -4.41 15.51 8.28
C ILE A 363 -3.87 15.65 9.70
N ASP A 364 -3.91 14.56 10.47
CA ASP A 364 -3.50 14.51 11.88
C ASP A 364 -2.10 13.91 12.05
N PHE A 365 -1.24 14.05 11.04
CA PHE A 365 0.09 13.41 11.01
C PHE A 365 0.92 13.66 12.27
N ASP A 366 0.88 14.88 12.82
CA ASP A 366 1.65 15.28 14.01
C ASP A 366 1.24 14.49 15.27
N ARG A 367 0.00 13.96 15.32
CA ARG A 367 -0.45 13.04 16.37
C ARG A 367 0.28 11.70 16.27
N TRP A 368 0.57 11.26 15.05
CA TRP A 368 1.18 9.97 14.77
C TRP A 368 2.70 10.04 14.82
N PHE A 369 3.27 11.16 14.39
CA PHE A 369 4.69 11.43 14.36
C PHE A 369 4.97 12.82 14.97
N PRO A 370 5.06 12.93 16.30
CA PRO A 370 5.33 14.20 16.96
C PRO A 370 6.65 14.82 16.50
N GLY A 371 6.66 16.15 16.31
CA GLY A 371 7.83 16.86 15.79
C GLY A 371 7.99 16.79 14.27
N ALA A 372 6.98 16.31 13.55
CA ALA A 372 7.02 16.23 12.10
C ALA A 372 7.16 17.60 11.42
N THR A 373 7.98 17.63 10.37
CA THR A 373 8.10 18.79 9.49
C THR A 373 7.14 18.65 8.30
N GLY A 374 6.41 19.72 7.97
CA GLY A 374 5.51 19.74 6.83
C GLY A 374 6.15 20.37 5.60
N HIS A 375 6.06 19.69 4.45
CA HIS A 375 6.37 20.23 3.13
C HIS A 375 5.14 20.12 2.24
N ALA A 376 4.88 21.14 1.42
CA ALA A 376 3.79 21.13 0.47
C ALA A 376 4.32 21.37 -0.94
N LEU A 377 3.92 20.52 -1.88
CA LEU A 377 4.19 20.72 -3.30
C LEU A 377 3.01 21.48 -3.91
N HIS A 378 3.30 22.51 -4.69
CA HIS A 378 2.29 23.43 -5.19
C HIS A 378 2.04 23.31 -6.68
N VAL A 379 3.04 22.85 -7.44
CA VAL A 379 3.00 22.88 -8.90
C VAL A 379 2.51 21.55 -9.46
N ASN A 380 1.48 21.57 -10.30
CA ASN A 380 0.99 20.44 -11.08
C ASN A 380 1.61 20.47 -12.48
N TYR A 381 2.41 19.45 -12.80
CA TYR A 381 3.10 19.30 -14.08
C TYR A 381 2.34 18.42 -15.08
N ARG A 382 1.21 17.85 -14.69
CA ARG A 382 0.45 16.87 -15.49
C ARG A 382 -0.68 17.51 -16.30
N CYS A 383 -1.40 18.45 -15.70
CA CYS A 383 -2.69 18.92 -16.21
C CYS A 383 -2.64 20.40 -16.66
N PRO A 384 -3.40 20.77 -17.70
CA PRO A 384 -3.56 22.15 -18.15
C PRO A 384 -4.33 23.00 -17.13
N ALA A 385 -4.15 24.33 -17.20
CA ALA A 385 -4.72 25.28 -16.25
C ALA A 385 -6.26 25.15 -16.07
N PRO A 386 -7.09 24.98 -17.12
CA PRO A 386 -8.53 24.82 -16.94
C PRO A 386 -8.92 23.57 -16.13
N ILE A 387 -8.19 22.47 -16.30
CA ILE A 387 -8.42 21.22 -15.55
C ILE A 387 -8.01 21.40 -14.09
N VAL A 388 -6.85 22.00 -13.82
CA VAL A 388 -6.39 22.29 -12.45
C VAL A 388 -7.39 23.21 -11.72
N ALA A 389 -7.87 24.26 -12.40
CA ALA A 389 -8.85 25.18 -11.83
C ALA A 389 -10.19 24.49 -11.50
N ALA A 390 -10.67 23.60 -12.36
CA ALA A 390 -11.89 22.84 -12.11
C ALA A 390 -11.72 21.84 -10.95
N ALA A 391 -10.59 21.12 -10.89
CA ALA A 391 -10.28 20.24 -9.77
C ALA A 391 -10.24 21.02 -8.45
N ASN A 392 -9.56 22.17 -8.40
CA ASN A 392 -9.52 23.02 -7.21
C ASN A 392 -10.92 23.45 -6.74
N ARG A 393 -11.81 23.84 -7.67
CA ARG A 393 -13.20 24.20 -7.33
C ARG A 393 -14.00 23.03 -6.76
N LEU A 394 -13.79 21.81 -7.28
CA LEU A 394 -14.42 20.61 -6.77
C LEU A 394 -13.92 20.26 -5.36
N LEU A 395 -12.59 20.21 -5.19
CA LEU A 395 -11.95 19.84 -3.93
C LEU A 395 -12.22 20.84 -2.80
N ALA A 396 -12.45 22.12 -3.12
CA ALA A 396 -12.84 23.14 -2.15
C ALA A 396 -14.19 22.84 -1.44
N ARG A 397 -14.97 21.87 -1.92
CA ARG A 397 -16.20 21.41 -1.26
C ARG A 397 -15.93 20.41 -0.13
N ASN A 398 -14.75 19.82 -0.05
CA ASN A 398 -14.37 18.90 1.03
C ASN A 398 -14.27 19.65 2.35
N ARG A 399 -14.93 19.13 3.40
CA ARG A 399 -15.01 19.79 4.73
C ARG A 399 -13.79 19.55 5.60
N ARG A 400 -13.18 18.37 5.51
CA ARG A 400 -12.00 17.98 6.27
C ARG A 400 -10.89 17.65 5.29
N ARG A 401 -9.97 18.61 5.14
CA ARG A 401 -8.83 18.56 4.20
C ARG A 401 -7.71 19.44 4.71
N LEU A 402 -6.49 19.18 4.25
CA LEU A 402 -5.37 20.09 4.47
C LEU A 402 -5.47 21.31 3.55
N PRO A 403 -5.18 22.52 4.06
CA PRO A 403 -5.08 23.70 3.22
C PRO A 403 -3.87 23.54 2.30
N LYS A 404 -4.11 23.58 0.99
CA LYS A 404 -3.06 23.48 -0.03
C LYS A 404 -3.47 24.23 -1.28
N ARG A 405 -2.46 24.80 -1.94
CA ARG A 405 -2.55 25.52 -3.21
C ARG A 405 -2.01 24.61 -4.31
N ILE A 406 -2.78 24.45 -5.39
CA ILE A 406 -2.40 23.67 -6.57
C ILE A 406 -2.42 24.60 -7.78
N GLU A 407 -1.26 24.79 -8.39
CA GLU A 407 -1.05 25.70 -9.52
C GLU A 407 -0.56 24.89 -10.72
N PRO A 408 -1.05 25.17 -11.94
CA PRO A 408 -0.49 24.56 -13.14
C PRO A 408 0.97 25.02 -13.33
N ALA A 409 1.83 24.13 -13.80
CA ALA A 409 3.20 24.49 -14.15
C ALA A 409 3.23 25.56 -15.25
N PRO A 410 4.11 26.57 -15.16
CA PRO A 410 4.38 27.46 -16.27
C PRO A 410 4.97 26.65 -17.42
N ARG A 411 4.40 26.73 -18.64
CA ARG A 411 5.04 26.15 -19.83
C ARG A 411 5.96 27.19 -20.47
N PRO A 412 7.21 26.82 -20.82
CA PRO A 412 8.08 27.72 -21.56
C PRO A 412 7.46 28.06 -22.92
N SER A 413 7.59 29.31 -23.37
CA SER A 413 7.24 29.70 -24.74
C SER A 413 8.06 28.87 -25.73
N SER A 414 7.45 28.41 -26.83
CA SER A 414 8.13 27.63 -27.88
C SER A 414 9.41 28.30 -28.41
N ASP A 415 9.52 29.62 -28.26
CA ASP A 415 10.55 30.44 -28.86
C ASP A 415 11.56 31.00 -27.83
N GLY A 416 11.45 30.61 -26.55
CA GLY A 416 12.34 31.04 -25.46
C GLY A 416 12.38 32.54 -25.12
N VAL A 417 11.61 33.38 -25.83
CA VAL A 417 11.64 34.86 -25.72
C VAL A 417 10.23 35.46 -25.53
N GLY A 418 9.19 34.63 -25.30
CA GLY A 418 7.80 35.08 -25.16
C GLY A 418 7.25 34.98 -23.74
N GLU A 419 6.17 35.74 -23.46
CA GLU A 419 5.36 35.54 -22.25
C GLU A 419 4.85 34.09 -22.18
N PRO A 420 4.65 33.52 -20.97
CA PRO A 420 4.17 32.15 -20.82
C PRO A 420 2.84 31.94 -21.56
N HIS A 421 2.80 31.01 -22.51
CA HIS A 421 1.55 30.68 -23.20
C HIS A 421 0.64 29.86 -22.27
N GLU A 422 -0.65 30.20 -22.22
CA GLU A 422 -1.65 29.37 -21.54
C GLU A 422 -1.68 27.97 -22.16
N SER A 423 -1.69 26.95 -21.31
CA SER A 423 -1.73 25.56 -21.71
C SER A 423 -2.94 25.27 -22.62
N VAL A 424 -2.69 24.77 -23.83
CA VAL A 424 -3.75 24.25 -24.72
C VAL A 424 -4.32 22.99 -24.08
N GLY A 425 -5.47 23.13 -23.44
CA GLY A 425 -6.20 22.01 -22.86
C GLY A 425 -7.58 22.48 -22.37
N SER A 426 -8.63 21.90 -22.93
CA SER A 426 -10.01 22.27 -22.60
C SER A 426 -10.62 21.28 -21.61
N LEU A 427 -11.38 21.78 -20.64
CA LEU A 427 -12.34 20.96 -19.90
C LEU A 427 -13.72 21.13 -20.54
N VAL A 428 -14.30 20.03 -21.01
CA VAL A 428 -15.68 19.99 -21.50
C VAL A 428 -16.51 19.22 -20.49
N VAL A 429 -17.59 19.83 -20.02
CA VAL A 429 -18.57 19.16 -19.14
C VAL A 429 -19.87 19.07 -19.93
N SER A 430 -20.34 17.85 -20.16
CA SER A 430 -21.56 17.57 -20.93
C SER A 430 -22.60 16.89 -20.05
N THR A 431 -23.87 17.27 -20.20
CA THR A 431 -25.03 16.63 -19.56
C THR A 431 -26.04 16.30 -20.65
N THR A 432 -25.87 15.17 -21.33
CA THR A 432 -26.75 14.76 -22.42
C THR A 432 -27.64 13.58 -22.06
N ALA A 433 -28.69 13.39 -22.86
CA ALA A 433 -29.56 12.23 -22.76
C ALA A 433 -28.90 10.94 -23.28
N ASP A 434 -27.92 11.06 -24.19
CA ASP A 434 -27.11 9.95 -24.71
C ASP A 434 -25.61 10.17 -24.43
N PRO A 435 -25.14 9.86 -23.21
CA PRO A 435 -23.74 10.03 -22.84
C PRO A 435 -22.79 9.09 -23.58
N VAL A 436 -23.29 7.98 -24.15
CA VAL A 436 -22.46 7.00 -24.86
C VAL A 436 -22.22 7.46 -26.30
N GLY A 437 -23.26 7.95 -26.98
CA GLY A 437 -23.11 8.57 -28.30
C GLY A 437 -22.17 9.77 -28.27
N ASP A 438 -22.33 10.66 -27.29
CA ASP A 438 -21.44 11.81 -27.05
C ASP A 438 -19.98 11.38 -26.83
N LEU A 439 -19.77 10.33 -26.02
CA LEU A 439 -18.43 9.78 -25.78
C LEU A 439 -17.78 9.30 -27.08
N VAL A 440 -18.50 8.51 -27.89
CA VAL A 440 -17.98 7.98 -29.15
C VAL A 440 -17.64 9.10 -30.12
N ALA A 441 -18.51 10.11 -30.25
CA ALA A 441 -18.26 11.28 -31.08
C ALA A 441 -16.99 12.00 -30.62
N ARG A 442 -16.85 12.26 -29.32
CA ARG A 442 -15.67 12.95 -28.78
C ARG A 442 -14.37 12.17 -28.97
N VAL A 443 -14.40 10.85 -28.80
CA VAL A 443 -13.21 10.02 -29.03
C VAL A 443 -12.84 10.05 -30.51
N ARG A 444 -13.81 9.97 -31.43
CA ARG A 444 -13.53 10.09 -32.87
C ARG A 444 -12.92 11.43 -33.24
N ASP A 445 -13.47 12.52 -32.74
CA ASP A 445 -12.92 13.86 -32.97
C ASP A 445 -11.44 13.93 -32.55
N LEU A 446 -11.10 13.39 -31.37
CA LEU A 446 -9.70 13.35 -30.90
C LEU A 446 -8.78 12.53 -31.81
N LEU A 447 -9.26 11.38 -32.30
CA LEU A 447 -8.48 10.53 -33.20
C LEU A 447 -8.32 11.17 -34.59
N GLU A 448 -9.35 11.85 -35.09
CA GLU A 448 -9.31 12.63 -36.34
C GLU A 448 -8.35 13.81 -36.24
N ASP A 449 -8.25 14.42 -35.05
CA ASP A 449 -7.26 15.46 -34.71
C ASP A 449 -5.84 14.90 -34.51
N GLY A 450 -5.65 13.58 -34.63
CA GLY A 450 -4.34 12.91 -34.60
C GLY A 450 -3.86 12.45 -33.22
N VAL A 451 -4.70 12.49 -32.18
CA VAL A 451 -4.37 11.90 -30.86
C VAL A 451 -4.28 10.38 -31.01
N ALA A 452 -3.25 9.77 -30.42
CA ALA A 452 -3.10 8.32 -30.50
C ALA A 452 -4.12 7.62 -29.58
N PRO A 453 -4.68 6.44 -29.95
CA PRO A 453 -5.67 5.76 -29.12
C PRO A 453 -5.21 5.43 -27.70
N ASP A 454 -3.92 5.16 -27.50
CA ASP A 454 -3.30 4.87 -26.19
C ASP A 454 -3.12 6.11 -25.29
N GLU A 455 -3.33 7.31 -25.83
CA GLU A 455 -3.38 8.57 -25.07
C GLU A 455 -4.81 8.88 -24.57
N VAL A 456 -5.81 8.06 -24.94
CA VAL A 456 -7.22 8.25 -24.54
C VAL A 456 -7.61 7.23 -23.47
N ALA A 457 -8.12 7.73 -22.34
CA ALA A 457 -8.64 6.90 -21.26
C ALA A 457 -10.12 7.18 -20.98
N VAL A 458 -10.93 6.12 -20.86
CA VAL A 458 -12.34 6.19 -20.47
C VAL A 458 -12.50 5.67 -19.04
N LEU A 459 -12.98 6.53 -18.14
CA LEU A 459 -13.16 6.20 -16.72
C LEU A 459 -14.63 6.27 -16.33
N THR A 460 -15.08 5.29 -15.55
CA THR A 460 -16.44 5.27 -14.97
C THR A 460 -16.40 4.94 -13.49
N ARG A 461 -17.51 5.17 -12.78
CA ARG A 461 -17.57 4.96 -11.33
C ARG A 461 -17.44 3.49 -10.93
N VAL A 462 -17.96 2.58 -11.76
CA VAL A 462 -17.97 1.13 -11.52
C VAL A 462 -17.69 0.37 -12.82
N ASN A 463 -16.90 -0.70 -12.75
CA ASN A 463 -16.49 -1.46 -13.94
C ASN A 463 -17.67 -1.97 -14.78
N ALA A 464 -18.83 -2.25 -14.18
CA ALA A 464 -20.03 -2.67 -14.90
C ALA A 464 -20.53 -1.61 -15.91
N THR A 465 -20.27 -0.33 -15.64
CA THR A 465 -20.68 0.78 -16.52
C THR A 465 -19.73 1.02 -17.70
N LEU A 466 -18.59 0.32 -17.77
CA LEU A 466 -17.68 0.38 -18.93
C LEU A 466 -18.21 -0.41 -20.14
N LEU A 467 -19.15 -1.33 -19.95
CA LEU A 467 -19.62 -2.23 -21.02
C LEU A 467 -20.26 -1.46 -22.18
N ALA A 468 -21.13 -0.50 -21.90
CA ALA A 468 -21.81 0.27 -22.94
C ALA A 468 -20.84 1.18 -23.73
N PRO A 469 -19.96 1.98 -23.09
CA PRO A 469 -18.86 2.67 -23.77
C PRO A 469 -18.02 1.76 -24.66
N TYR A 470 -17.62 0.59 -24.16
CA TYR A 470 -16.79 -0.36 -24.89
C TYR A 470 -17.48 -0.86 -26.17
N LEU A 471 -18.71 -1.38 -26.06
CA LEU A 471 -19.45 -1.90 -27.22
C LEU A 471 -19.69 -0.82 -28.27
N ALA A 472 -19.93 0.42 -27.85
CA ALA A 472 -20.16 1.53 -28.75
C ALA A 472 -18.87 1.97 -29.48
N LEU A 473 -17.73 1.99 -28.79
CA LEU A 473 -16.42 2.27 -29.39
C LEU A 473 -15.97 1.15 -30.34
N ASP A 474 -16.19 -0.12 -29.97
CA ASP A 474 -15.91 -1.29 -30.81
C ASP A 474 -16.76 -1.27 -32.09
N ALA A 475 -18.08 -1.05 -31.95
CA ALA A 475 -18.99 -0.87 -33.10
C ALA A 475 -18.60 0.34 -33.97
N ALA A 476 -17.95 1.34 -33.38
CA ALA A 476 -17.44 2.51 -34.07
C ALA A 476 -16.08 2.29 -34.75
N GLY A 477 -15.46 1.11 -34.59
CA GLY A 477 -14.15 0.77 -35.15
C GLY A 477 -12.96 1.39 -34.41
N VAL A 478 -13.16 1.88 -33.19
CA VAL A 478 -12.10 2.48 -32.38
C VAL A 478 -11.30 1.37 -31.67
N PRO A 479 -9.97 1.31 -31.84
CA PRO A 479 -9.14 0.36 -31.09
C PRO A 479 -9.20 0.63 -29.58
N THR A 480 -9.47 -0.39 -28.78
CA THR A 480 -9.52 -0.26 -27.31
C THR A 480 -8.73 -1.38 -26.63
N ASP A 481 -7.91 -1.04 -25.64
CA ASP A 481 -7.29 -1.99 -24.71
C ASP A 481 -8.27 -2.21 -23.54
N THR A 482 -9.21 -3.15 -23.68
CA THR A 482 -10.20 -3.42 -22.63
C THR A 482 -10.03 -4.84 -22.08
N PRO A 483 -10.10 -5.04 -20.75
CA PRO A 483 -10.03 -6.37 -20.12
C PRO A 483 -11.29 -7.24 -20.33
N LEU A 484 -12.21 -6.86 -21.23
CA LEU A 484 -13.39 -7.64 -21.60
C LEU A 484 -12.99 -8.73 -22.60
N GLY A 485 -12.16 -9.68 -22.12
CA GLY A 485 -11.88 -10.90 -22.86
C GLY A 485 -13.07 -11.87 -22.86
N PRO A 486 -12.94 -13.04 -23.51
CA PRO A 486 -13.95 -14.10 -23.52
C PRO A 486 -14.47 -14.49 -22.12
N GLU A 487 -13.71 -14.20 -21.06
CA GLU A 487 -14.03 -14.39 -19.65
C GLU A 487 -15.27 -13.59 -19.22
N PHE A 488 -15.57 -12.45 -19.86
CA PHE A 488 -16.79 -11.70 -19.59
C PHE A 488 -18.04 -12.55 -19.84
N LEU A 489 -18.05 -13.33 -20.92
CA LEU A 489 -19.15 -14.25 -21.24
C LEU A 489 -19.27 -15.41 -20.24
N ARG A 490 -18.24 -15.64 -19.43
CA ARG A 490 -18.22 -16.64 -18.36
C ARG A 490 -18.69 -16.09 -17.01
N ARG A 491 -18.94 -14.77 -16.89
CA ARG A 491 -19.52 -14.21 -15.66
C ARG A 491 -20.88 -14.83 -15.41
N THR A 492 -21.13 -15.22 -14.15
CA THR A 492 -22.28 -16.05 -13.75
C THR A 492 -23.62 -15.57 -14.30
N GLY A 493 -23.87 -14.25 -14.24
CA GLY A 493 -25.10 -13.64 -14.76
C GLY A 493 -25.17 -13.57 -16.29
N VAL A 494 -24.05 -13.25 -16.95
CA VAL A 494 -23.96 -13.16 -18.42
C VAL A 494 -24.10 -14.54 -19.05
N GLU A 495 -23.41 -15.53 -18.49
CA GLU A 495 -23.49 -16.93 -18.91
C GLU A 495 -24.92 -17.48 -18.75
N ALA A 496 -25.58 -17.16 -17.63
CA ALA A 496 -26.97 -17.56 -17.40
C ALA A 496 -27.93 -16.91 -18.41
N ALA A 497 -27.81 -15.60 -18.64
CA ALA A 497 -28.63 -14.90 -19.63
C ALA A 497 -28.41 -15.47 -21.04
N ARG A 498 -27.15 -15.73 -21.42
CA ARG A 498 -26.81 -16.35 -22.70
C ARG A 498 -27.41 -17.73 -22.84
N ALA A 499 -27.35 -18.57 -21.79
CA ALA A 499 -27.96 -19.89 -21.80
C ALA A 499 -29.47 -19.81 -22.01
N TRP A 500 -30.17 -18.90 -21.32
CA TRP A 500 -31.61 -18.68 -21.53
C TRP A 500 -31.94 -18.20 -22.94
N LEU A 501 -31.18 -17.24 -23.48
CA LEU A 501 -31.36 -16.76 -24.86
C LEU A 501 -31.10 -17.87 -25.88
N TYR A 502 -30.05 -18.67 -25.69
CA TYR A 502 -29.73 -19.80 -26.56
C TYR A 502 -30.85 -20.84 -26.57
N LEU A 503 -31.42 -21.18 -25.40
CA LEU A 503 -32.53 -22.11 -25.32
C LEU A 503 -33.84 -21.54 -25.90
N ALA A 504 -34.06 -20.22 -25.78
CA ALA A 504 -35.27 -19.57 -26.29
C ALA A 504 -35.27 -19.37 -27.81
N PHE A 505 -34.11 -19.08 -28.40
CA PHE A 505 -33.95 -18.72 -29.81
C PHE A 505 -33.18 -19.75 -30.63
N GLY A 506 -32.74 -20.86 -30.03
CA GLY A 506 -32.11 -21.97 -30.72
C GLY A 506 -33.07 -22.57 -31.75
N ASN A 507 -32.86 -22.24 -33.02
CA ASN A 507 -33.58 -22.87 -34.12
C ASN A 507 -33.15 -24.34 -34.19
N ASP A 508 -34.11 -25.25 -34.30
CA ASP A 508 -34.00 -26.71 -34.59
C ASP A 508 -34.52 -27.64 -33.47
N GLY A 509 -35.05 -27.11 -32.36
CA GLY A 509 -35.68 -27.93 -31.30
C GLY A 509 -34.69 -28.77 -30.47
N TYR A 510 -33.39 -28.61 -30.74
CA TYR A 510 -32.29 -29.16 -29.96
C TYR A 510 -32.01 -28.28 -28.74
N LEU A 511 -32.00 -28.89 -27.56
CA LEU A 511 -31.61 -28.25 -26.31
C LEU A 511 -30.17 -28.65 -26.01
N ASP A 512 -29.25 -27.68 -26.10
CA ASP A 512 -27.85 -27.91 -25.74
C ASP A 512 -27.72 -28.28 -24.25
N PRO A 513 -27.13 -29.44 -23.91
CA PRO A 513 -26.98 -29.88 -22.52
C PRO A 513 -26.20 -28.90 -21.64
N GLY A 514 -25.22 -28.18 -22.22
CA GLY A 514 -24.43 -27.18 -21.50
C GLY A 514 -25.26 -25.97 -21.10
N ALA A 515 -25.99 -25.39 -22.06
CA ALA A 515 -26.92 -24.29 -21.83
C ALA A 515 -28.04 -24.70 -20.87
N LEU A 516 -28.59 -25.90 -21.03
CA LEU A 516 -29.61 -26.45 -20.15
C LEU A 516 -29.09 -26.62 -18.71
N GLY A 517 -27.86 -27.11 -18.55
CA GLY A 517 -27.22 -27.26 -17.25
C GLY A 517 -26.96 -25.95 -16.52
N ILE A 518 -26.67 -24.88 -17.26
CA ILE A 518 -26.56 -23.53 -16.69
C ILE A 518 -27.95 -23.00 -16.33
N ALA A 519 -28.91 -23.06 -17.25
CA ALA A 519 -30.26 -22.51 -17.10
C ALA A 519 -31.04 -23.19 -15.97
N VAL A 520 -30.91 -24.52 -15.80
CA VAL A 520 -31.58 -25.25 -14.72
C VAL A 520 -31.03 -24.85 -13.34
N ARG A 521 -29.74 -24.50 -13.27
CA ARG A 521 -29.06 -24.07 -12.04
C ARG A 521 -29.22 -22.56 -11.76
N ARG A 522 -29.57 -21.74 -12.76
CA ARG A 522 -29.58 -20.28 -12.68
C ARG A 522 -30.82 -19.65 -13.34
N PRO A 523 -31.67 -18.95 -12.58
CA PRO A 523 -31.60 -18.75 -11.13
C PRO A 523 -31.81 -20.08 -10.37
N PRO A 524 -31.21 -20.26 -9.18
CA PRO A 524 -31.39 -21.48 -8.40
C PRO A 524 -32.84 -21.63 -7.94
N ARG A 525 -33.38 -22.82 -8.19
CA ARG A 525 -34.78 -23.18 -7.89
C ARG A 525 -34.90 -24.19 -6.74
N GLY A 526 -33.80 -24.47 -6.03
CA GLY A 526 -33.77 -25.50 -4.99
C GLY A 526 -33.91 -26.93 -5.51
N LEU A 527 -33.60 -27.17 -6.78
CA LEU A 527 -33.73 -28.50 -7.40
C LEU A 527 -32.68 -29.45 -6.84
N HIS A 528 -33.09 -30.68 -6.57
CA HIS A 528 -32.20 -31.76 -6.15
C HIS A 528 -31.11 -32.01 -7.22
N PRO A 529 -29.84 -32.26 -6.86
CA PRO A 529 -28.74 -32.43 -7.83
C PRO A 529 -29.05 -33.48 -8.90
N ARG A 530 -29.65 -34.59 -8.49
CA ARG A 530 -30.08 -35.67 -9.40
C ARG A 530 -31.12 -35.23 -10.44
N LEU A 531 -32.03 -34.32 -10.06
CA LEU A 531 -33.02 -33.77 -11.00
C LEU A 531 -32.33 -32.84 -12.02
N VAL A 532 -31.33 -32.08 -11.58
CA VAL A 532 -30.50 -31.28 -12.49
C VAL A 532 -29.80 -32.17 -13.50
N ASP A 533 -29.20 -33.28 -13.06
CA ASP A 533 -28.52 -34.22 -13.95
C ASP A 533 -29.51 -34.83 -14.96
N TRP A 534 -30.69 -35.28 -14.51
CA TRP A 534 -31.74 -35.79 -15.40
C TRP A 534 -32.21 -34.75 -16.41
N VAL A 535 -32.34 -33.48 -16.02
CA VAL A 535 -32.69 -32.42 -16.97
C VAL A 535 -31.60 -32.28 -18.04
N CYS A 536 -30.32 -32.24 -17.65
CA CYS A 536 -29.19 -32.12 -18.57
C CYS A 536 -29.02 -33.30 -19.55
N GLU A 537 -29.53 -34.49 -19.22
CA GLU A 537 -29.52 -35.66 -20.11
C GLU A 537 -30.48 -35.52 -21.31
N ASN A 538 -31.36 -34.52 -21.31
CA ASN A 538 -32.35 -34.33 -22.35
C ASN A 538 -31.93 -33.26 -23.36
N THR A 539 -32.16 -33.53 -24.64
CA THR A 539 -31.79 -32.66 -25.76
C THR A 539 -32.98 -32.13 -26.56
N SER A 540 -34.21 -32.30 -26.08
CA SER A 540 -35.42 -31.78 -26.73
C SER A 540 -36.53 -31.49 -25.72
N LEU A 541 -37.44 -30.59 -26.09
CA LEU A 541 -38.58 -30.22 -25.23
C LEU A 541 -39.48 -31.44 -24.94
N ALA A 542 -39.76 -32.26 -25.96
CA ALA A 542 -40.55 -33.48 -25.81
C ALA A 542 -39.92 -34.49 -24.83
N ALA A 543 -38.59 -34.53 -24.73
CA ALA A 543 -37.90 -35.39 -23.78
C ALA A 543 -38.01 -34.85 -22.34
N LEU A 544 -37.94 -33.53 -22.17
CA LEU A 544 -38.20 -32.88 -20.87
C LEU A 544 -39.65 -33.04 -20.41
N GLU A 545 -40.63 -33.00 -21.32
CA GLU A 545 -42.04 -33.27 -21.01
C GLU A 545 -42.23 -34.70 -20.50
N ARG A 546 -41.61 -35.69 -21.16
CA ARG A 546 -41.61 -37.08 -20.67
C ARG A 546 -40.95 -37.23 -19.31
N LEU A 547 -39.85 -36.51 -19.04
CA LEU A 547 -39.24 -36.47 -17.72
C LEU A 547 -40.19 -35.88 -16.67
N ALA A 548 -40.90 -34.80 -17.01
CA ALA A 548 -41.88 -34.18 -16.13
C ALA A 548 -43.05 -35.12 -15.80
N ASP A 549 -43.55 -35.88 -16.78
CA ASP A 549 -44.57 -36.90 -16.56
C ASP A 549 -44.06 -38.05 -15.67
N ARG A 550 -42.83 -38.53 -15.91
CA ARG A 550 -42.19 -39.54 -15.06
C ARG A 550 -42.03 -39.08 -13.61
N LEU A 551 -41.74 -37.81 -13.39
CA LEU A 551 -41.63 -37.24 -12.03
C LEU A 551 -42.97 -37.15 -11.28
N ARG A 552 -44.10 -37.38 -11.93
CA ARG A 552 -45.41 -37.52 -11.26
C ARG A 552 -45.58 -38.90 -10.62
N GLU A 553 -44.75 -39.88 -10.99
CA GLU A 553 -44.75 -41.20 -10.36
C GLU A 553 -44.13 -41.13 -8.95
N PRO A 554 -44.79 -41.66 -7.91
CA PRO A 554 -44.31 -41.56 -6.52
C PRO A 554 -42.88 -42.06 -6.33
N ARG A 555 -42.52 -43.14 -7.03
CA ARG A 555 -41.21 -43.79 -6.95
C ARG A 555 -40.07 -42.88 -7.43
N ASP A 556 -40.27 -42.15 -8.51
CA ASP A 556 -39.25 -41.26 -9.06
C ASP A 556 -39.27 -39.88 -8.37
N ALA A 557 -40.44 -39.41 -7.94
CA ALA A 557 -40.57 -38.19 -7.12
C ALA A 557 -39.78 -38.30 -5.80
N GLU A 558 -39.79 -39.47 -5.16
CA GLU A 558 -39.08 -39.72 -3.90
C GLU A 558 -37.55 -39.68 -4.06
N ARG A 559 -37.02 -39.95 -5.27
CA ARG A 559 -35.58 -39.97 -5.56
C ARG A 559 -34.97 -38.58 -5.75
N VAL A 560 -35.81 -37.55 -5.85
CA VAL A 560 -35.42 -36.16 -6.13
C VAL A 560 -36.12 -35.13 -5.23
N ARG A 561 -36.73 -35.60 -4.13
CA ARG A 561 -37.46 -34.78 -3.16
C ARG A 561 -36.57 -33.95 -2.26
#